data_AF-A0A512DE87-F1
#
_entry.id   AF-A0A512DE87-F1
#
_cell.length_a   1.000
_cell.length_b   1.000
_cell.length_c   1.000
_cell.angle_alpha   90.00
_cell.angle_beta   90.00
_cell.angle_gamma   90.00
#
_symmetry.space_group_name_H-M   'P 1'
#
loop_
_entity.id
_entity.type
_entity.pdbx_description
1 polymer ?
#
loop_
_entity_poly.entity_id
_entity_poly.type
_entity_poly.pdbx_seq_one_letter_code
_entity_poly.pdbx_strand_id
1 'polypeptide(L)'
;MVRAGRVLVVALLLAGCTGPRAEEAVGPCTVYGADAGGGGYTVGDAGEVLVYLERGELRLVHIRPAPGWESELVTEADGEIEDAFSRGGDRVTFGAVVDDDVLAAHWCP
;
A
#
# COMPACT_ATOMS: atom_id res chain seq x y z
N MET A 1 -33.12 10.62 2.96
CA MET A 1 -32.73 9.19 2.86
C MET A 1 -31.23 9.13 3.06
N VAL A 2 -30.77 8.70 4.23
CA VAL A 2 -29.35 8.57 4.56
C VAL A 2 -28.94 7.16 4.18
N ARG A 3 -28.20 6.98 3.08
CA ARG A 3 -27.58 5.70 2.78
C ARG A 3 -26.32 5.60 3.64
N ALA A 4 -26.40 4.75 4.67
CA ALA A 4 -25.25 4.26 5.40
C ALA A 4 -24.30 3.59 4.40
N GLY A 5 -23.22 4.30 4.04
CA GLY A 5 -22.12 3.74 3.27
C GLY A 5 -21.41 2.72 4.13
N ARG A 6 -21.64 1.44 3.84
CA ARG A 6 -20.84 0.34 4.38
C ARG A 6 -19.40 0.61 3.97
N VAL A 7 -18.54 0.85 4.95
CA VAL A 7 -17.09 0.73 4.81
C VAL A 7 -16.85 -0.74 4.49
N LEU A 8 -16.76 -1.07 3.19
CA LEU A 8 -16.33 -2.38 2.75
C LEU A 8 -14.83 -2.41 3.05
N VAL A 9 -14.49 -3.06 4.17
CA VAL A 9 -13.09 -3.38 4.49
C VAL A 9 -12.65 -4.34 3.38
N VAL A 10 -11.93 -3.82 2.39
CA VAL A 10 -11.29 -4.60 1.33
C VAL A 10 -10.21 -5.43 2.00
N ALA A 11 -10.60 -6.60 2.48
CA ALA A 11 -9.73 -7.64 2.98
C ALA A 11 -9.37 -8.54 1.79
N LEU A 12 -8.56 -8.03 0.84
CA LEU A 12 -8.07 -8.84 -0.26
C LEU A 12 -6.56 -8.60 -0.47
N LEU A 13 -5.80 -9.68 -0.22
CA LEU A 13 -4.50 -10.04 -0.78
C LEU A 13 -3.24 -9.38 -0.18
N LEU A 14 -2.86 -9.85 1.01
CA LEU A 14 -1.47 -9.95 1.45
C LEU A 14 -0.95 -11.35 1.05
N ALA A 15 -0.34 -11.48 -0.12
CA ALA A 15 0.24 -12.76 -0.60
C ALA A 15 1.77 -12.80 -0.54
N GLY A 16 2.43 -11.87 0.16
CA GLY A 16 3.87 -11.88 0.46
C GLY A 16 4.24 -12.41 1.85
N CYS A 17 3.30 -12.44 2.80
CA CYS A 17 3.51 -13.03 4.12
C CYS A 17 3.28 -14.54 4.06
N THR A 18 4.31 -15.35 3.78
CA THR A 18 4.19 -16.81 3.91
C THR A 18 4.11 -17.21 5.40
N GLY A 19 2.90 -17.17 5.94
CA GLY A 19 2.46 -17.64 7.26
C GLY A 19 0.95 -17.94 7.23
N PRO A 20 0.43 -18.91 8.02
CA PRO A 20 -0.83 -19.57 7.70
C PRO A 20 -2.07 -18.73 8.07
N ARG A 21 -3.03 -18.72 7.14
CA ARG A 21 -4.46 -18.34 7.28
C ARG A 21 -4.75 -16.85 7.49
N ALA A 22 -5.55 -16.34 6.55
CA ALA A 22 -6.02 -14.97 6.38
C ALA A 22 -7.00 -14.45 7.47
N GLU A 23 -6.85 -14.87 8.73
CA GLU A 23 -7.64 -14.33 9.87
C GLU A 23 -6.80 -13.51 10.86
N GLU A 24 -5.51 -13.35 10.60
CA GLU A 24 -4.59 -12.64 11.49
C GLU A 24 -3.74 -11.64 10.69
N ALA A 25 -4.30 -10.44 10.47
CA ALA A 25 -3.49 -9.25 10.21
C ALA A 25 -2.66 -8.96 11.48
N VAL A 26 -1.47 -9.57 11.59
CA VAL A 26 -0.60 -9.44 12.77
C VAL A 26 0.56 -8.50 12.44
N GLY A 27 0.29 -7.21 12.67
CA GLY A 27 1.24 -6.10 12.64
C GLY A 27 0.48 -4.75 12.64
N PRO A 28 1.02 -3.66 13.22
CA PRO A 28 0.37 -2.35 13.22
C PRO A 28 0.50 -1.69 11.84
N CYS A 29 -0.15 -2.27 10.83
CA CYS A 29 -0.18 -1.67 9.50
C CYS A 29 -1.10 -0.44 9.53
N THR A 30 -0.64 0.65 8.94
CA THR A 30 -1.47 1.83 8.72
C THR A 30 -2.16 1.69 7.39
N VAL A 31 -3.50 1.75 7.39
CA VAL A 31 -4.32 1.64 6.17
C VAL A 31 -4.79 3.03 5.75
N TYR A 32 -4.60 3.34 4.47
CA TYR A 32 -5.15 4.52 3.83
C TYR A 32 -6.46 4.16 3.12
N GLY A 33 -7.52 4.92 3.40
CA GLY A 33 -8.66 4.98 2.48
C GLY A 33 -8.26 5.77 1.24
N ALA A 34 -8.53 5.26 0.04
CA ALA A 34 -8.20 5.97 -1.18
C ALA A 34 -9.43 6.53 -1.90
N ASP A 35 -9.19 7.62 -2.62
CA ASP A 35 -10.08 8.17 -3.64
C ASP A 35 -9.75 7.56 -5.01
N ALA A 36 -10.70 7.59 -5.94
CA ALA A 36 -10.63 6.93 -7.26
C ALA A 36 -9.51 7.41 -8.21
N GLY A 37 -8.62 8.32 -7.78
CA GLY A 37 -7.61 8.95 -8.63
C GLY A 37 -6.15 8.71 -8.24
N GLY A 38 -5.88 7.87 -7.22
CA GLY A 38 -4.52 7.75 -6.67
C GLY A 38 -4.24 8.70 -5.51
N GLY A 39 -2.98 8.74 -5.05
CA GLY A 39 -2.62 9.52 -3.87
C GLY A 39 -1.15 9.46 -3.51
N GLY A 40 -0.73 10.45 -2.73
CA GLY A 40 0.57 10.46 -2.04
C GLY A 40 0.43 9.90 -0.63
N TYR A 41 1.28 8.95 -0.28
CA TYR A 41 1.25 8.21 0.97
C TYR A 41 2.56 8.39 1.73
N THR A 42 2.47 8.79 2.99
CA THR A 42 3.63 8.80 3.91
C THR A 42 3.84 7.38 4.45
N VAL A 43 5.04 6.84 4.35
CA VAL A 43 5.36 5.48 4.80
C VAL A 43 6.13 5.59 6.11
N GLY A 44 5.42 5.77 7.23
CA GLY A 44 6.05 5.95 8.54
C GLY A 44 7.10 7.07 8.56
N ASP A 45 8.30 6.77 9.06
CA ASP A 45 9.51 7.60 8.94
C ASP A 45 10.40 7.22 7.74
N ALA A 46 9.97 6.26 6.92
CA ALA A 46 10.76 5.66 5.86
C ALA A 46 10.74 6.45 4.56
N GLY A 47 9.65 7.16 4.26
CA GLY A 47 9.57 8.00 3.07
C GLY A 47 8.16 8.35 2.62
N GLU A 48 8.03 8.67 1.34
CA GLU A 48 6.76 8.94 0.68
C GLU A 48 6.68 8.17 -0.65
N VAL A 49 5.48 7.68 -0.96
CA VAL A 49 5.17 7.02 -2.24
C VAL A 49 4.01 7.76 -2.90
N LEU A 50 4.13 8.02 -4.21
CA LEU A 50 3.06 8.60 -5.02
C LEU A 50 2.66 7.58 -6.07
N VAL A 51 1.38 7.20 -6.05
CA VAL A 51 0.78 6.34 -7.07
C VAL A 51 -0.38 7.04 -7.74
N TYR A 52 -0.68 6.63 -8.95
CA TYR A 52 -1.78 7.13 -9.75
C TYR A 52 -2.62 5.97 -10.28
N LEU A 53 -3.94 6.16 -10.33
CA LEU A 53 -4.86 5.21 -10.94
C LEU A 53 -5.40 5.82 -12.23
N GLU A 54 -5.04 5.24 -13.38
CA GLU A 54 -5.53 5.68 -14.68
C GLU A 54 -6.24 4.52 -15.38
N ARG A 55 -7.54 4.67 -15.66
CA ARG A 55 -8.33 3.66 -16.41
C ARG A 55 -8.25 2.24 -15.81
N GLY A 56 -8.21 2.15 -14.48
CA GLY A 56 -8.10 0.88 -13.75
C GLY A 56 -6.67 0.34 -13.63
N GLU A 57 -5.68 1.03 -14.20
CA GLU A 57 -4.27 0.64 -14.11
C GLU A 57 -3.57 1.43 -13.01
N LEU A 58 -2.99 0.71 -12.04
CA LEU A 58 -2.14 1.29 -11.01
C LEU A 58 -0.76 1.61 -11.58
N ARG A 59 -0.28 2.82 -11.34
CA ARG A 59 1.02 3.29 -11.81
C ARG A 59 1.81 3.92 -10.68
N LEU A 60 3.08 3.51 -10.55
CA LEU A 60 4.02 4.16 -9.66
C LEU A 60 4.48 5.47 -10.29
N VAL A 61 4.22 6.60 -9.64
CA VAL A 61 4.70 7.91 -10.11
C VAL A 61 6.08 8.19 -9.53
N HIS A 62 6.22 8.01 -8.21
CA HIS A 62 7.44 8.38 -7.53
C HIS A 62 7.59 7.72 -6.15
N ILE A 63 8.84 7.46 -5.77
CA ILE A 63 9.24 7.01 -4.42
C ILE A 63 10.31 7.98 -3.91
N ARG A 64 10.13 8.49 -2.69
CA ARG A 64 11.08 9.34 -1.98
C ARG A 64 11.45 8.74 -0.63
N PRO A 65 12.56 7.99 -0.54
CA PRO A 65 13.07 7.57 0.74
C PRO A 65 13.48 8.77 1.60
N ALA A 66 13.19 8.70 2.89
CA ALA A 66 13.70 9.66 3.86
C ALA A 66 15.22 9.50 4.04
N PRO A 67 15.96 10.51 4.52
CA PRO A 67 17.40 10.41 4.69
C PRO A 67 17.83 9.18 5.52
N GLY A 68 18.74 8.40 4.96
CA GLY A 68 19.23 7.16 5.57
C GLY A 68 18.39 5.92 5.27
N TRP A 69 17.24 6.06 4.60
CA TRP A 69 16.48 4.94 4.06
C TRP A 69 16.82 4.71 2.58
N GLU A 70 16.78 3.45 2.18
CA GLU A 70 16.87 2.99 0.80
C GLU A 70 15.56 2.29 0.42
N SER A 71 15.09 2.44 -0.81
CA SER A 71 13.89 1.77 -1.32
C SER A 71 14.24 0.71 -2.37
N GLU A 72 13.51 -0.39 -2.35
CA GLU A 72 13.56 -1.47 -3.32
C GLU A 72 12.13 -1.79 -3.78
N LEU A 73 11.87 -1.57 -5.07
CA LEU A 73 10.61 -1.93 -5.69
C LEU A 73 10.54 -3.46 -5.77
N VAL A 74 9.64 -4.05 -4.99
CA VAL A 74 9.48 -5.51 -4.90
C VAL A 74 8.55 -6.00 -6.01
N THR A 75 7.43 -5.31 -6.21
CA THR A 75 6.41 -5.67 -7.21
C THR A 75 5.88 -4.42 -7.89
N GLU A 76 5.79 -4.48 -9.22
CA GLU A 76 5.01 -3.55 -10.04
C GLU A 76 4.29 -4.39 -11.09
N ALA A 77 3.02 -4.70 -10.81
CA ALA A 77 2.15 -5.50 -11.65
C ALA A 77 0.84 -4.76 -11.94
N ASP A 78 0.05 -5.28 -12.88
CA ASP A 78 -1.25 -4.70 -13.21
C ASP A 78 -2.18 -4.75 -11.99
N GLY A 79 -2.34 -3.61 -11.33
CA GLY A 79 -3.19 -3.45 -10.15
C GLY A 79 -2.50 -3.65 -8.80
N GLU A 80 -1.19 -3.88 -8.74
CA GLU A 80 -0.44 -4.05 -7.50
C GLU A 80 0.95 -3.38 -7.55
N ILE A 81 1.27 -2.63 -6.50
CA ILE A 81 2.59 -2.06 -6.24
C ILE A 81 3.01 -2.47 -4.83
N GLU A 82 4.21 -3.02 -4.69
CA GLU A 82 4.86 -3.25 -3.40
C GLU A 82 6.28 -2.68 -3.43
N ASP A 83 6.60 -1.83 -2.44
CA ASP A 83 7.93 -1.27 -2.24
C ASP A 83 8.40 -1.52 -0.82
N ALA A 84 9.69 -1.80 -0.67
CA ALA A 84 10.31 -2.00 0.62
C ALA A 84 11.35 -0.93 0.90
N PHE A 85 11.18 -0.24 2.03
CA PHE A 85 12.16 0.67 2.58
C PHE A 85 13.03 -0.06 3.60
N SER A 86 14.32 0.21 3.60
CA SER A 86 15.25 -0.34 4.59
C SER A 86 16.25 0.70 5.09
N ARG A 87 16.60 0.61 6.37
CA ARG A 87 17.64 1.44 7.02
C ARG A 87 18.35 0.62 8.07
N GLY A 88 19.57 0.19 7.76
CA GLY A 88 20.33 -0.68 8.66
C GLY A 88 19.62 -2.01 8.89
N GLY A 89 19.08 -2.24 10.09
CA GLY A 89 18.30 -3.44 10.43
C GLY A 89 16.78 -3.26 10.37
N ASP A 90 16.29 -2.04 10.14
CA ASP A 90 14.87 -1.72 10.05
C ASP A 90 14.35 -1.97 8.62
N ARG A 91 13.12 -2.45 8.49
CA ARG A 91 12.43 -2.62 7.20
C ARG A 91 10.99 -2.15 7.34
N VAL A 92 10.49 -1.44 6.34
CA VAL A 92 9.09 -1.00 6.25
C VAL A 92 8.60 -1.33 4.86
N THR A 93 7.40 -1.90 4.71
CA THR A 93 6.81 -2.20 3.41
C THR A 93 5.64 -1.28 3.14
N PHE A 94 5.54 -0.80 1.90
CA PHE A 94 4.38 -0.11 1.36
C PHE A 94 3.72 -1.03 0.33
N GLY A 95 2.39 -1.11 0.39
CA GLY A 95 1.59 -1.85 -0.58
C GLY A 95 0.42 -1.01 -1.07
N ALA A 96 0.15 -1.08 -2.38
CA ALA A 96 -1.02 -0.48 -3.02
C ALA A 96 -1.65 -1.50 -3.99
N VAL A 97 -2.96 -1.68 -3.88
CA VAL A 97 -3.74 -2.63 -4.69
C VAL A 97 -4.99 -1.94 -5.23
N VAL A 98 -5.39 -2.27 -6.45
CA VAL A 98 -6.67 -1.85 -7.04
C VAL A 98 -7.64 -3.02 -7.07
N ASP A 99 -8.84 -2.82 -6.51
CA ASP A 99 -9.95 -3.78 -6.53
C ASP A 99 -11.23 -3.02 -6.94
N ASP A 100 -11.92 -3.49 -7.98
CA ASP A 100 -13.13 -2.83 -8.52
C ASP A 100 -12.98 -1.30 -8.74
N ASP A 101 -11.87 -0.87 -9.36
CA ASP A 101 -11.48 0.53 -9.59
C ASP A 101 -11.29 1.37 -8.30
N VAL A 102 -11.23 0.71 -7.15
CA VAL A 102 -10.94 1.33 -5.85
C VAL A 102 -9.51 1.01 -5.46
N LEU A 103 -8.73 2.05 -5.23
CA LEU A 103 -7.39 1.92 -4.68
C LEU A 103 -7.46 1.64 -3.16
N ALA A 104 -6.65 0.72 -2.69
CA ALA A 104 -6.37 0.50 -1.28
C ALA A 104 -4.85 0.56 -1.09
N ALA A 105 -4.39 1.32 -0.11
CA ALA A 105 -2.96 1.42 0.19
C ALA A 105 -2.71 1.24 1.68
N HIS A 106 -1.56 0.67 2.02
CA HIS A 106 -1.15 0.45 3.40
C HIS A 106 0.37 0.44 3.54
N TRP A 107 0.85 0.52 4.76
CA TRP A 107 2.25 0.20 5.07
C TRP A 107 2.38 -0.51 6.42
N CYS A 108 3.43 -1.31 6.55
CA CYS A 108 3.73 -2.10 7.75
C CYS A 108 5.22 -1.96 8.14
N PRO A 109 5.55 -1.74 9.43
CA PRO A 109 6.94 -1.76 9.91
C PRO A 109 7.49 -3.18 10.12
#